data_AF-A0A7Y5BR78-F1
#
_entry.id   AF-A0A7Y5BR78-F1
#
_cell.length_a   1.000
_cell.length_b   1.000
_cell.length_c   1.000
_cell.angle_alpha   90.00
_cell.angle_beta   90.00
_cell.angle_gamma   90.00
#
_symmetry.space_group_name_H-M   'P 1'
#
loop_
_entity.id
_entity.type
_entity.pdbx_description
1 polymer ?
#
loop_
_entity_poly.entity_id
_entity_poly.type
_entity_poly.pdbx_seq_one_letter_code
_entity_poly.pdbx_strand_id
1 'polypeptide(L)'
;MEITALYEKPIVQKENWIIRNLQITQSYHELTLWMRHVIGPENVSWVAFATFASKTAGHCIRHEQLPDAFNDLLARLARKGGPKALAHQYLANPAARQTETHHGLLDSIYLRISRSVSYGNCVVYDELAPLFREFINRFQDDLRPNDAKLDRFLALLQPGPTHAGGQDPLREAFSNYYRARFDLKAKRKAEKILLANMLIGLHEQMRLQPMIEDAMAAPVLELVDDLSEWFTRLVDALPFGQQTLTAVLKDWFNSQLTETVMSISTPGLPMRLGHNVVSPTPQTRFPQVLQTIESPRVRELLARFNNSDNTLTGSAAENWARLDDRMGFIVDLFRSHQQNPALFTPPFTPDQQTAIRAGQVPDGAL
;
A
#
# COMPACT_ATOMS: atom_id res chain seq x y z
N MET A 1 -1.00 -30.10 3.20
CA MET A 1 0.11 -29.62 2.36
C MET A 1 0.71 -28.44 3.11
N GLU A 2 1.91 -28.57 3.66
CA GLU A 2 2.53 -27.47 4.41
C GLU A 2 2.90 -26.34 3.46
N ILE A 3 2.74 -25.08 3.88
CA ILE A 3 3.17 -23.89 3.13
C ILE A 3 4.70 -23.71 3.23
N THR A 4 5.48 -24.80 3.21
CA THR A 4 6.91 -24.76 3.54
C THR A 4 7.75 -24.23 2.37
N ALA A 5 8.58 -23.25 2.72
CA ALA A 5 9.71 -22.69 1.96
C ALA A 5 9.41 -22.21 0.53
N LEU A 6 8.60 -21.16 0.40
CA LEU A 6 8.45 -20.48 -0.89
C LEU A 6 9.76 -19.83 -1.39
N TYR A 7 10.78 -19.64 -0.54
CA TYR A 7 12.09 -19.11 -0.94
C TYR A 7 13.21 -19.65 -0.02
N GLU A 8 14.34 -20.08 -0.61
CA GLU A 8 15.52 -20.64 0.09
C GLU A 8 16.28 -19.63 0.97
N LYS A 9 16.08 -18.33 0.73
CA LYS A 9 16.57 -17.22 1.58
C LYS A 9 15.36 -16.36 2.00
N PRO A 10 15.36 -15.75 3.20
CA PRO A 10 14.31 -14.81 3.58
C PRO A 10 14.21 -13.73 2.50
N ILE A 11 13.08 -13.63 1.80
CA ILE A 11 12.90 -12.73 0.63
C ILE A 11 13.38 -11.32 0.96
N VAL A 12 13.06 -10.85 2.17
CA VAL A 12 13.37 -9.52 2.69
C VAL A 12 14.87 -9.22 2.76
N GLN A 13 15.73 -10.24 2.88
CA GLN A 13 17.19 -10.09 2.97
C GLN A 13 17.87 -9.97 1.61
N LYS A 14 17.15 -10.10 0.48
CA LYS A 14 17.73 -9.96 -0.85
C LYS A 14 18.14 -8.53 -1.13
N GLU A 15 19.37 -8.33 -1.59
CA GLU A 15 19.92 -7.00 -1.90
C GLU A 15 19.25 -6.36 -3.12
N ASN A 16 19.01 -7.15 -4.17
CA ASN A 16 18.30 -6.67 -5.35
C ASN A 16 16.81 -6.45 -5.03
N TRP A 17 16.42 -5.18 -4.90
CA TRP A 17 15.05 -4.79 -4.53
C TRP A 17 14.00 -5.13 -5.59
N ILE A 18 14.38 -5.32 -6.85
CA ILE A 18 13.45 -5.58 -7.95
C ILE A 18 12.95 -7.00 -7.77
N ILE A 19 13.87 -7.97 -7.78
CA ILE A 19 13.50 -9.38 -7.60
C ILE A 19 12.89 -9.61 -6.21
N ARG A 20 13.36 -8.91 -5.17
CA ARG A 20 12.74 -8.94 -3.85
C ARG A 20 11.27 -8.52 -3.88
N ASN A 21 10.93 -7.40 -4.50
CA ASN A 21 9.54 -6.96 -4.61
C ASN A 21 8.70 -7.93 -5.46
N LEU A 22 9.22 -8.46 -6.57
CA LEU A 22 8.51 -9.44 -7.39
C LEU A 22 8.16 -10.71 -6.58
N GLN A 23 9.10 -11.19 -5.77
CA GLN A 23 8.89 -12.35 -4.90
C GLN A 23 7.92 -12.06 -3.74
N ILE A 24 7.96 -10.85 -3.16
CA ILE A 24 6.96 -10.40 -2.18
C ILE A 24 5.55 -10.40 -2.81
N THR A 25 5.41 -9.77 -3.99
CA THR A 25 4.14 -9.70 -4.74
C THR A 25 3.60 -11.10 -5.05
N GLN A 26 4.45 -12.00 -5.56
CA GLN A 26 4.08 -13.37 -5.84
C GLN A 26 3.70 -14.15 -4.56
N SER A 27 4.42 -13.94 -3.47
CA SER A 27 4.09 -14.61 -2.21
C SER A 27 2.76 -14.15 -1.62
N TYR A 28 2.40 -12.86 -1.73
CA TYR A 28 1.07 -12.39 -1.34
C TYR A 28 -0.03 -13.06 -2.16
N HIS A 29 0.19 -13.25 -3.46
CA HIS A 29 -0.78 -13.96 -4.30
C HIS A 29 -0.98 -15.41 -3.86
N GLU A 30 0.10 -16.11 -3.51
CA GLU A 30 0.00 -17.48 -3.02
C GLU A 30 -0.72 -17.55 -1.67
N LEU A 31 -0.42 -16.64 -0.74
CA LEU A 31 -1.17 -16.52 0.52
C LEU A 31 -2.65 -16.23 0.26
N THR A 32 -2.97 -15.46 -0.78
CA THR A 32 -4.34 -15.16 -1.17
C THR A 32 -5.10 -16.42 -1.59
N LEU A 33 -4.49 -17.27 -2.41
CA LEU A 33 -5.09 -18.55 -2.81
C LEU A 33 -5.31 -19.46 -1.60
N TRP A 34 -4.33 -19.52 -0.70
CA TRP A 34 -4.41 -20.32 0.50
C TRP A 34 -5.47 -19.84 1.50
N MET A 35 -5.61 -18.52 1.67
CA MET A 35 -6.63 -17.94 2.54
C MET A 35 -8.06 -18.33 2.13
N ARG A 36 -8.32 -18.63 0.85
CA ARG A 36 -9.64 -19.13 0.39
C ARG A 36 -10.02 -20.43 1.07
N HIS A 37 -9.06 -21.29 1.42
CA HIS A 37 -9.33 -22.52 2.16
C HIS A 37 -9.78 -22.23 3.60
N VAL A 38 -9.43 -21.07 4.16
CA VAL A 38 -9.82 -20.66 5.51
C VAL A 38 -11.16 -19.92 5.51
N ILE A 39 -11.29 -18.87 4.71
CA ILE A 39 -12.44 -17.95 4.75
C ILE A 39 -13.50 -18.25 3.67
N GLY A 40 -13.26 -19.22 2.79
CA GLY A 40 -14.14 -19.55 1.67
C GLY A 40 -13.84 -18.74 0.39
N PRO A 41 -14.48 -19.10 -0.74
CA PRO A 41 -14.09 -18.61 -2.05
C PRO A 41 -14.69 -17.25 -2.45
N GLU A 42 -15.74 -16.79 -1.75
CA GLU A 42 -16.54 -15.61 -2.11
C GLU A 42 -15.92 -14.27 -1.71
N ASN A 43 -15.22 -14.23 -0.58
CA ASN A 43 -14.66 -12.99 -0.02
C ASN A 43 -13.13 -13.04 -0.11
N VAL A 44 -12.51 -11.88 -0.29
CA VAL A 44 -11.05 -11.73 -0.26
C VAL A 44 -10.54 -11.30 1.11
N SER A 45 -9.37 -11.82 1.50
CA SER A 45 -8.60 -11.37 2.65
C SER A 45 -7.67 -10.21 2.28
N TRP A 46 -7.09 -9.55 3.29
CA TRP A 46 -6.16 -8.43 3.13
C TRP A 46 -4.98 -8.76 2.20
N VAL A 47 -4.43 -10.00 2.26
CA VAL A 47 -3.33 -10.43 1.37
C VAL A 47 -3.65 -10.34 -0.13
N ALA A 48 -4.94 -10.38 -0.51
CA ALA A 48 -5.34 -10.18 -1.90
C ALA A 48 -5.10 -8.74 -2.32
N PHE A 49 -5.47 -7.77 -1.48
CA PHE A 49 -5.17 -6.35 -1.70
C PHE A 49 -3.66 -6.09 -1.65
N ALA A 50 -2.95 -6.71 -0.70
CA ALA A 50 -1.51 -6.59 -0.56
C ALA A 50 -0.75 -7.05 -1.82
N THR A 51 -1.27 -8.05 -2.54
CA THR A 51 -0.71 -8.49 -3.84
C THR A 51 -0.63 -7.32 -4.82
N PHE A 52 -1.74 -6.60 -5.02
CA PHE A 52 -1.80 -5.52 -6.01
C PHE A 52 -1.19 -4.21 -5.50
N ALA A 53 -1.23 -3.96 -4.19
CA ALA A 53 -0.48 -2.88 -3.57
C ALA A 53 1.04 -3.09 -3.74
N SER A 54 1.55 -4.31 -3.51
CA SER A 54 2.96 -4.66 -3.74
C SER A 54 3.33 -4.60 -5.22
N LYS A 55 2.42 -4.96 -6.13
CA LYS A 55 2.61 -4.77 -7.57
C LYS A 55 2.76 -3.29 -7.93
N THR A 56 1.92 -2.42 -7.35
CA THR A 56 2.04 -0.96 -7.49
C THR A 56 3.38 -0.45 -6.97
N ALA A 57 3.79 -0.91 -5.79
CA ALA A 57 5.12 -0.60 -5.25
C ALA A 57 6.24 -1.03 -6.21
N GLY A 58 6.07 -2.15 -6.93
CA GLY A 58 6.97 -2.61 -7.97
C GLY A 58 7.13 -1.62 -9.12
N HIS A 59 6.02 -1.06 -9.64
CA HIS A 59 6.10 -0.04 -10.69
C HIS A 59 6.87 1.21 -10.20
N CYS A 60 6.69 1.61 -8.94
CA CYS A 60 7.45 2.73 -8.35
C CYS A 60 8.94 2.40 -8.23
N ILE A 61 9.30 1.21 -7.75
CA ILE A 61 10.70 0.76 -7.56
C ILE A 61 11.45 0.68 -8.90
N ARG A 62 10.76 0.31 -9.99
CA ARG A 62 11.32 0.18 -11.33
C ARG A 62 11.20 1.46 -12.18
N HIS A 63 10.68 2.54 -11.60
CA HIS A 63 10.47 3.84 -12.26
C HIS A 63 9.49 3.78 -13.45
N GLU A 64 8.62 2.77 -13.49
CA GLU A 64 7.65 2.53 -14.57
C GLU A 64 6.41 3.44 -14.46
N GLN A 65 6.17 4.01 -13.28
CA GLN A 65 4.94 4.73 -12.92
C GLN A 65 5.11 6.23 -12.68
N LEU A 66 6.07 6.88 -13.35
CA LEU A 66 6.32 8.31 -13.14
C LEU A 66 5.97 9.08 -14.44
N PRO A 67 4.67 9.41 -14.65
CA PRO A 67 4.18 10.05 -15.86
C PRO A 67 4.82 11.43 -16.07
N ASP A 68 4.72 11.97 -17.29
CA ASP A 68 5.14 13.36 -17.59
C ASP A 68 4.54 14.38 -16.60
N ALA A 69 3.35 14.09 -16.05
CA ALA A 69 2.73 14.87 -14.98
C ALA A 69 3.59 15.01 -13.71
N PHE A 70 4.36 13.97 -13.33
CA PHE A 70 5.29 14.04 -12.20
C PHE A 70 6.45 14.99 -12.51
N ASN A 71 7.04 14.87 -13.71
CA ASN A 71 8.12 15.76 -14.16
C ASN A 71 7.65 17.22 -14.25
N ASP A 72 6.43 17.45 -14.75
CA ASP A 72 5.80 18.76 -14.79
C ASP A 72 5.57 19.33 -13.39
N LEU A 73 5.16 18.49 -12.44
CA LEU A 73 4.97 18.89 -11.04
C LEU A 73 6.31 19.27 -10.40
N LEU A 74 7.37 18.50 -10.63
CA LEU A 74 8.73 18.84 -10.19
C LEU A 74 9.19 20.17 -10.78
N ALA A 75 8.97 20.39 -12.08
CA ALA A 75 9.30 21.66 -12.73
C ALA A 75 8.50 22.85 -12.17
N ARG A 76 7.26 22.64 -11.71
CA ARG A 76 6.47 23.65 -10.99
C ARG A 76 7.03 23.93 -9.60
N LEU A 77 7.41 22.88 -8.86
CA LEU A 77 8.03 23.00 -7.54
C LEU A 77 9.36 23.77 -7.63
N ALA A 78 10.25 23.39 -8.56
CA ALA A 78 11.53 24.06 -8.80
C ALA A 78 11.36 25.54 -9.17
N ARG A 79 10.35 25.91 -9.97
CA ARG A 79 10.05 27.32 -10.29
C ARG A 79 9.59 28.14 -9.09
N LYS A 80 8.87 27.51 -8.14
CA LYS A 80 8.39 28.18 -6.93
C LYS A 80 9.45 28.22 -5.82
N GLY A 81 10.36 27.24 -5.80
CA GLY A 81 11.31 27.02 -4.71
C GLY A 81 12.80 27.22 -5.04
N GLY A 82 13.21 27.50 -6.29
CA GLY A 82 14.63 27.53 -6.66
C GLY A 82 15.01 28.58 -7.73
N PRO A 83 16.33 28.81 -7.93
CA PRO A 83 16.83 29.75 -8.93
C PRO A 83 16.54 29.27 -10.36
N LYS A 84 16.39 30.22 -11.31
CA LYS A 84 16.09 29.95 -12.73
C LYS A 84 17.02 28.90 -13.39
N ALA A 85 18.25 28.73 -12.87
CA ALA A 85 19.22 27.74 -13.33
C ALA A 85 18.77 26.28 -13.14
N LEU A 86 18.10 25.94 -12.03
CA LEU A 86 17.54 24.60 -11.79
C LEU A 86 16.32 24.34 -12.69
N ALA A 87 15.44 25.34 -12.82
CA ALA A 87 14.36 25.26 -13.80
C ALA A 87 14.91 25.05 -15.22
N HIS A 88 16.04 25.68 -15.57
CA HIS A 88 16.74 25.42 -16.82
C HIS A 88 17.31 24.00 -16.91
N GLN A 89 17.95 23.42 -15.88
CA GLN A 89 18.39 22.01 -15.94
C GLN A 89 17.25 21.01 -16.15
N TYR A 90 16.08 21.25 -15.54
CA TYR A 90 14.89 20.40 -15.73
C TYR A 90 14.20 20.62 -17.09
N LEU A 91 14.21 21.85 -17.63
CA LEU A 91 13.48 22.20 -18.86
C LEU A 91 14.34 22.16 -20.14
N ALA A 92 15.67 22.17 -20.05
CA ALA A 92 16.53 22.48 -21.19
C ALA A 92 17.03 21.29 -22.02
N ASN A 93 16.69 20.03 -21.75
CA ASN A 93 17.19 18.98 -22.65
C ASN A 93 16.35 17.69 -22.76
N PRO A 94 15.43 17.59 -23.75
CA PRO A 94 14.76 16.33 -24.08
C PRO A 94 15.72 15.25 -24.64
N ALA A 95 16.95 15.60 -25.06
CA ALA A 95 17.96 14.67 -25.56
C ALA A 95 18.94 14.17 -24.47
N ALA A 96 18.90 14.71 -23.24
CA ALA A 96 19.73 14.23 -22.13
C ALA A 96 19.24 12.92 -21.50
N ARG A 97 18.13 12.34 -22.00
CA ARG A 97 17.63 11.03 -21.58
C ARG A 97 18.51 9.84 -22.04
N GLN A 98 19.56 10.08 -22.83
CA GLN A 98 20.40 9.03 -23.42
C GLN A 98 21.90 9.37 -23.35
N THR A 99 22.47 9.57 -22.16
CA THR A 99 23.92 9.39 -21.96
C THR A 99 24.21 9.16 -20.49
N GLU A 100 24.99 8.11 -20.23
CA GLU A 100 25.46 7.65 -18.93
C GLU A 100 26.10 8.76 -18.09
N THR A 101 25.88 8.71 -16.77
CA THR A 101 26.63 9.42 -15.70
C THR A 101 26.41 10.92 -15.46
N HIS A 102 25.15 11.37 -15.33
CA HIS A 102 24.85 12.51 -14.44
C HIS A 102 24.03 12.01 -13.26
N HIS A 103 24.61 11.97 -12.05
CA HIS A 103 23.86 11.78 -10.81
C HIS A 103 23.13 13.11 -10.48
N GLY A 104 21.97 13.35 -11.09
CA GLY A 104 21.22 14.60 -10.94
C GLY A 104 20.20 14.57 -9.78
N LEU A 105 19.66 15.74 -9.43
CA LEU A 105 18.58 15.90 -8.42
C LEU A 105 17.37 14.98 -8.71
N LEU A 106 17.06 14.74 -9.99
CA LEU A 106 16.01 13.79 -10.38
C LEU A 106 16.33 12.36 -9.95
N ASP A 107 17.56 11.90 -10.19
CA ASP A 107 17.96 10.54 -9.85
C ASP A 107 18.00 10.34 -8.33
N SER A 108 18.38 11.37 -7.56
CA SER A 108 18.36 11.30 -6.10
C SER A 108 16.91 11.22 -5.57
N ILE A 109 15.98 11.98 -6.13
CA ILE A 109 14.54 11.88 -5.84
C ILE A 109 14.03 10.47 -6.15
N TYR A 110 14.30 9.95 -7.35
CA TYR A 110 13.86 8.61 -7.75
C TYR A 110 14.44 7.52 -6.87
N LEU A 111 15.72 7.63 -6.53
CA LEU A 111 16.42 6.69 -5.66
C LEU A 111 15.82 6.67 -4.26
N ARG A 112 15.52 7.85 -3.69
CA ARG A 112 14.90 7.98 -2.37
C ARG A 112 13.49 7.37 -2.35
N ILE A 113 12.65 7.71 -3.33
CA ILE A 113 11.31 7.13 -3.46
C ILE A 113 11.41 5.60 -3.55
N SER A 114 12.27 5.08 -4.43
CA SER A 114 12.44 3.63 -4.65
C SER A 114 12.91 2.92 -3.38
N ARG A 115 13.88 3.51 -2.68
CA ARG A 115 14.41 2.97 -1.42
C ARG A 115 13.33 2.92 -0.34
N SER A 116 12.58 4.00 -0.16
CA SER A 116 11.55 4.11 0.88
C SER A 116 10.36 3.21 0.60
N VAL A 117 9.89 3.14 -0.64
CA VAL A 117 8.84 2.20 -1.08
C VAL A 117 9.31 0.74 -0.93
N SER A 118 10.52 0.41 -1.39
CA SER A 118 11.06 -0.95 -1.26
C SER A 118 11.20 -1.38 0.19
N TYR A 119 11.72 -0.50 1.05
CA TYR A 119 11.88 -0.76 2.47
C TYR A 119 10.52 -0.90 3.16
N GLY A 120 9.56 -0.02 2.86
CA GLY A 120 8.19 -0.10 3.38
C GLY A 120 7.52 -1.44 3.08
N ASN A 121 7.63 -1.91 1.83
CA ASN A 121 7.09 -3.21 1.43
C ASN A 121 7.75 -4.38 2.20
N CYS A 122 9.06 -4.27 2.51
CA CYS A 122 9.74 -5.28 3.33
C CYS A 122 9.26 -5.29 4.77
N VAL A 123 9.10 -4.12 5.41
CA VAL A 123 8.64 -4.01 6.80
C VAL A 123 7.28 -4.68 6.97
N VAL A 124 6.33 -4.39 6.08
CA VAL A 124 4.99 -4.97 6.13
C VAL A 124 5.01 -6.47 5.85
N TYR A 125 5.77 -6.90 4.83
CA TYR A 125 5.84 -8.30 4.46
C TYR A 125 6.48 -9.15 5.57
N ASP A 126 7.56 -8.66 6.19
CA ASP A 126 8.27 -9.37 7.26
C ASP A 126 7.40 -9.57 8.50
N GLU A 127 6.54 -8.60 8.84
CA GLU A 127 5.61 -8.71 9.97
C GLU A 127 4.39 -9.60 9.63
N LEU A 128 3.71 -9.34 8.49
CA LEU A 128 2.40 -9.93 8.23
C LEU A 128 2.45 -11.29 7.53
N ALA A 129 3.35 -11.50 6.57
CA ALA A 129 3.36 -12.74 5.79
C ALA A 129 3.59 -14.00 6.65
N PRO A 130 4.50 -14.00 7.65
CA PRO A 130 4.66 -15.13 8.57
C PRO A 130 3.40 -15.40 9.40
N LEU A 131 2.70 -14.36 9.86
CA LEU A 131 1.45 -14.49 10.62
C LEU A 131 0.34 -15.13 9.77
N PHE A 132 0.17 -14.70 8.52
CA PHE A 132 -0.78 -15.33 7.59
C PHE A 132 -0.42 -16.79 7.32
N ARG A 133 0.86 -17.09 7.07
CA ARG A 133 1.33 -18.47 6.84
C ARG A 133 1.01 -19.36 8.05
N GLU A 134 1.33 -18.90 9.24
CA GLU A 134 1.08 -19.64 10.48
C GLU A 134 -0.43 -19.81 10.73
N PHE A 135 -1.22 -18.77 10.47
CA PHE A 135 -2.68 -18.82 10.59
C PHE A 135 -3.27 -19.87 9.63
N ILE A 136 -2.89 -19.85 8.36
CA ILE A 136 -3.38 -20.83 7.38
C ILE A 136 -2.96 -22.24 7.78
N ASN A 137 -1.68 -22.48 8.05
CA ASN A 137 -1.15 -23.79 8.45
C ASN A 137 -1.90 -24.36 9.65
N ARG A 138 -2.24 -23.51 10.63
CA ARG A 138 -2.99 -23.94 11.81
C ARG A 138 -4.45 -24.22 11.50
N PHE A 139 -5.15 -23.37 10.76
CA PHE A 139 -6.62 -23.35 10.78
C PHE A 139 -7.32 -23.80 9.49
N GLN A 140 -6.61 -23.99 8.38
CA GLN A 140 -7.21 -24.33 7.07
C GLN A 140 -8.06 -25.61 7.08
N ASP A 141 -7.72 -26.57 7.93
CA ASP A 141 -8.38 -27.88 8.02
C ASP A 141 -9.38 -27.98 9.17
N ASP A 142 -9.59 -26.91 9.95
CA ASP A 142 -10.52 -26.95 11.08
C ASP A 142 -11.97 -27.12 10.59
N LEU A 143 -12.67 -28.14 11.08
CA LEU A 143 -14.09 -28.39 10.75
C LEU A 143 -15.05 -27.79 11.78
N ARG A 144 -14.55 -27.44 12.98
CA ARG A 144 -15.32 -26.86 14.08
C ARG A 144 -14.49 -25.79 14.80
N PRO A 145 -15.13 -24.80 15.43
CA PRO A 145 -14.42 -23.82 16.25
C PRO A 145 -13.60 -24.45 17.37
N ASN A 146 -12.39 -23.96 17.58
CA ASN A 146 -11.50 -24.34 18.66
C ASN A 146 -10.84 -23.09 19.26
N ASP A 147 -11.50 -22.50 20.26
CA ASP A 147 -11.05 -21.25 20.87
C ASP A 147 -9.68 -21.39 21.55
N ALA A 148 -9.40 -22.52 22.22
CA ALA A 148 -8.10 -22.74 22.83
C ALA A 148 -6.95 -22.78 21.80
N LYS A 149 -7.21 -23.28 20.59
CA LYS A 149 -6.25 -23.26 19.48
C LYS A 149 -6.07 -21.84 18.93
N LEU A 150 -7.17 -21.09 18.80
CA LEU A 150 -7.12 -19.67 18.43
C LEU A 150 -6.30 -18.86 19.45
N ASP A 151 -6.57 -19.01 20.74
CA ASP A 151 -5.87 -18.29 21.81
C ASP A 151 -4.36 -18.52 21.79
N ARG A 152 -3.92 -19.76 21.53
CA ARG A 152 -2.48 -20.08 21.35
C ARG A 152 -1.85 -19.42 20.12
N PHE A 153 -2.61 -19.18 19.06
CA PHE A 153 -2.13 -18.39 17.92
C PHE A 153 -2.08 -16.91 18.26
N LEU A 154 -3.13 -16.37 18.88
CA LEU A 154 -3.18 -14.96 19.26
C LEU A 154 -2.11 -14.61 20.29
N ALA A 155 -1.72 -15.53 21.15
CA ALA A 155 -0.63 -15.36 22.11
C ALA A 155 0.76 -15.11 21.48
N LEU A 156 0.93 -15.35 20.17
CA LEU A 156 2.16 -15.00 19.44
C LEU A 156 2.27 -13.49 19.18
N LEU A 157 1.14 -12.78 19.20
CA LEU A 157 1.06 -11.35 18.88
C LEU A 157 1.35 -10.51 20.12
N GLN A 158 2.17 -9.48 19.95
CA GLN A 158 2.53 -8.55 21.02
C GLN A 158 1.28 -7.77 21.50
N PRO A 159 0.96 -7.77 22.80
CA PRO A 159 -0.16 -6.98 23.32
C PRO A 159 0.06 -5.46 23.13
N GLY A 160 -1.04 -4.72 23.00
CA GLY A 160 -1.05 -3.27 22.96
C GLY A 160 -1.41 -2.70 21.58
N PRO A 161 -1.66 -1.38 21.50
CA PRO A 161 -2.05 -0.73 20.25
C PRO A 161 -0.84 -0.52 19.32
N THR A 162 -1.09 -0.44 18.01
CA THR A 162 -0.05 -0.29 16.97
C THR A 162 0.90 0.88 17.21
N HIS A 163 0.38 2.05 17.62
CA HIS A 163 1.20 3.24 17.85
C HIS A 163 2.18 3.09 19.03
N ALA A 164 1.91 2.15 19.95
CA ALA A 164 2.78 1.80 21.06
C ALA A 164 3.64 0.56 20.76
N GLY A 165 3.66 0.10 19.51
CA GLY A 165 4.42 -1.08 19.08
C GLY A 165 3.65 -2.40 19.10
N GLY A 166 2.48 -2.46 19.75
CA GLY A 166 1.70 -3.69 19.90
C GLY A 166 0.88 -4.08 18.65
N GLN A 167 0.16 -5.20 18.76
CA GLN A 167 -0.52 -5.89 17.66
C GLN A 167 -1.99 -6.22 17.99
N ASP A 168 -2.63 -5.49 18.90
CA ASP A 168 -4.04 -5.70 19.26
C ASP A 168 -5.01 -5.68 18.06
N PRO A 169 -4.87 -4.78 17.07
CA PRO A 169 -5.72 -4.85 15.86
C PRO A 169 -5.56 -6.15 15.08
N LEU A 170 -4.34 -6.72 15.03
CA LEU A 170 -4.10 -8.01 14.37
C LEU A 170 -4.75 -9.15 15.16
N ARG A 171 -4.74 -9.08 16.51
CA ARG A 171 -5.44 -10.07 17.34
C ARG A 171 -6.94 -10.09 17.05
N GLU A 172 -7.55 -8.90 16.96
CA GLU A 172 -8.96 -8.75 16.60
C GLU A 172 -9.22 -9.23 15.16
N ALA A 173 -8.35 -8.89 14.21
CA ALA A 173 -8.50 -9.27 12.81
C ALA A 173 -8.44 -10.79 12.58
N PHE A 174 -7.40 -11.46 13.08
CA PHE A 174 -7.28 -12.92 12.92
C PHE A 174 -8.38 -13.68 13.65
N SER A 175 -8.86 -13.16 14.80
CA SER A 175 -10.06 -13.69 15.46
C SER A 175 -11.29 -13.61 14.56
N ASN A 176 -11.47 -12.49 13.84
CA ASN A 176 -12.57 -12.31 12.92
C ASN A 176 -12.47 -13.21 11.69
N TYR A 177 -11.27 -13.38 11.09
CA TYR A 177 -11.09 -14.36 10.02
C TYR A 177 -11.42 -15.78 10.47
N TYR A 178 -10.94 -16.20 11.65
CA TYR A 178 -11.20 -17.55 12.16
C TYR A 178 -12.69 -17.77 12.40
N ARG A 179 -13.37 -16.81 13.05
CA ARG A 179 -14.81 -16.89 13.32
C ARG A 179 -15.65 -16.83 12.05
N ALA A 180 -15.21 -16.09 11.02
CA ALA A 180 -15.90 -16.00 9.74
C ALA A 180 -15.97 -17.35 9.01
N ARG A 181 -14.98 -18.24 9.22
CA ARG A 181 -14.99 -19.60 8.67
C ARG A 181 -16.26 -20.37 9.02
N PHE A 182 -16.75 -20.21 10.25
CA PHE A 182 -17.87 -20.99 10.80
C PHE A 182 -19.20 -20.25 10.77
N ASP A 183 -19.26 -19.02 10.23
CA ASP A 183 -20.50 -18.27 10.14
C ASP A 183 -21.30 -18.69 8.89
N LEU A 184 -22.50 -19.21 9.11
CA LEU A 184 -23.40 -19.66 8.03
C LEU A 184 -24.13 -18.50 7.34
N LYS A 185 -24.21 -17.33 7.97
CA LYS A 185 -24.86 -16.16 7.38
C LYS A 185 -23.85 -15.38 6.54
N ALA A 186 -24.02 -15.40 5.22
CA ALA A 186 -23.12 -14.73 4.26
C ALA A 186 -22.80 -13.27 4.63
N LYS A 187 -23.81 -12.50 5.07
CA LYS A 187 -23.62 -11.13 5.54
C LYS A 187 -22.70 -11.01 6.76
N ARG A 188 -22.98 -11.77 7.83
CA ARG A 188 -22.15 -11.74 9.05
C ARG A 188 -20.74 -12.23 8.79
N LYS A 189 -20.58 -13.19 7.87
CA LYS A 189 -19.28 -13.66 7.39
C LYS A 189 -18.52 -12.55 6.66
N ALA A 190 -19.17 -11.90 5.70
CA ALA A 190 -18.59 -10.80 4.93
C ALA A 190 -18.18 -9.64 5.85
N GLU A 191 -19.02 -9.23 6.80
CA GLU A 191 -18.67 -8.13 7.71
C GLU A 191 -17.51 -8.45 8.66
N LYS A 192 -17.36 -9.70 9.11
CA LYS A 192 -16.17 -10.12 9.88
C LYS A 192 -14.90 -10.04 9.05
N ILE A 193 -14.96 -10.52 7.80
CA ILE A 193 -13.82 -10.47 6.87
C ILE A 193 -13.47 -9.01 6.54
N LEU A 194 -14.48 -8.16 6.33
CA LEU A 194 -14.29 -6.72 6.12
C LEU A 194 -13.59 -6.08 7.33
N LEU A 195 -14.08 -6.36 8.54
CA LEU A 195 -13.48 -5.85 9.77
C LEU A 195 -12.01 -6.27 9.88
N ALA A 196 -11.72 -7.55 9.64
CA ALA A 196 -10.36 -8.07 9.65
C ALA A 196 -9.47 -7.36 8.62
N ASN A 197 -9.96 -7.18 7.38
CA ASN A 197 -9.24 -6.45 6.34
C ASN A 197 -8.91 -5.02 6.76
N MET A 198 -9.90 -4.28 7.29
CA MET A 198 -9.72 -2.89 7.72
C MET A 198 -8.76 -2.76 8.91
N LEU A 199 -8.81 -3.69 9.88
CA LEU A 199 -7.92 -3.68 11.04
C LEU A 199 -6.46 -3.99 10.66
N ILE A 200 -6.24 -4.97 9.79
CA ILE A 200 -4.90 -5.28 9.27
C ILE A 200 -4.40 -4.12 8.42
N GLY A 201 -5.24 -3.56 7.54
CA GLY A 201 -4.92 -2.38 6.76
C GLY A 201 -4.55 -1.20 7.64
N LEU A 202 -5.32 -0.88 8.68
CA LEU A 202 -4.98 0.20 9.60
C LEU A 202 -3.63 -0.04 10.31
N HIS A 203 -3.40 -1.26 10.79
CA HIS A 203 -2.13 -1.62 11.43
C HIS A 203 -0.94 -1.42 10.47
N GLU A 204 -1.06 -1.96 9.26
CA GLU A 204 -0.09 -1.85 8.18
C GLU A 204 0.16 -0.39 7.78
N GLN A 205 -0.89 0.40 7.56
CA GLN A 205 -0.78 1.81 7.16
C GLN A 205 -0.15 2.68 8.25
N MET A 206 -0.31 2.33 9.54
CA MET A 206 0.42 2.98 10.64
C MET A 206 1.92 2.61 10.64
N ARG A 207 2.27 1.35 10.36
CA ARG A 207 3.67 0.91 10.23
C ARG A 207 4.37 1.56 9.03
N LEU A 208 3.64 1.77 7.94
CA LEU A 208 4.15 2.39 6.71
C LEU A 208 4.31 3.91 6.78
N GLN A 209 3.69 4.58 7.76
CA GLN A 209 3.66 6.03 7.86
C GLN A 209 5.02 6.72 7.62
N PRO A 210 6.13 6.33 8.28
CA PRO A 210 7.42 6.99 8.05
C PRO A 210 7.96 6.80 6.62
N MET A 211 7.77 5.62 6.01
CA MET A 211 8.21 5.35 4.64
C MET A 211 7.37 6.10 3.61
N ILE A 212 6.06 6.22 3.85
CA ILE A 212 5.15 6.99 3.00
C ILE A 212 5.51 8.47 3.08
N GLU A 213 5.67 9.03 4.27
CA GLU A 213 6.06 10.44 4.45
C GLU A 213 7.39 10.75 3.78
N ASP A 214 8.39 9.88 3.91
CA ASP A 214 9.69 10.05 3.27
C ASP A 214 9.60 10.01 1.74
N ALA A 215 8.89 9.02 1.17
CA ALA A 215 8.72 8.92 -0.28
C ALA A 215 7.94 10.11 -0.86
N MET A 216 6.86 10.52 -0.21
CA MET A 216 6.03 11.65 -0.64
C MET A 216 6.81 12.97 -0.56
N ALA A 217 7.61 13.15 0.49
CA ALA A 217 8.38 14.36 0.73
C ALA A 217 9.71 14.41 -0.06
N ALA A 218 10.13 13.31 -0.69
CA ALA A 218 11.43 13.20 -1.35
C ALA A 218 11.74 14.38 -2.30
N PRO A 219 10.82 14.81 -3.20
CA PRO A 219 11.08 15.98 -4.06
C PRO A 219 11.40 17.27 -3.32
N VAL A 220 10.71 17.54 -2.21
CA VAL A 220 10.94 18.75 -1.42
C VAL A 220 12.24 18.62 -0.63
N LEU A 221 12.51 17.45 -0.06
CA LEU A 221 13.70 17.20 0.74
C LEU A 221 14.98 17.28 -0.09
N GLU A 222 15.02 16.59 -1.23
CA GLU A 222 16.18 16.62 -2.12
C GLU A 222 16.44 18.03 -2.67
N LEU A 223 15.39 18.78 -3.01
CA LEU A 223 15.52 20.17 -3.47
C LEU A 223 16.08 21.09 -2.37
N VAL A 224 15.62 20.92 -1.13
CA VAL A 224 16.11 21.71 0.00
C VAL A 224 17.56 21.37 0.33
N ASP A 225 17.93 20.10 0.27
CA ASP A 225 19.30 19.64 0.52
C ASP A 225 20.27 20.17 -0.55
N ASP A 226 19.88 20.08 -1.83
CA ASP A 226 20.66 20.58 -2.97
C ASP A 226 20.81 22.12 -2.96
N LEU A 227 19.80 22.84 -2.47
CA LEU A 227 19.78 24.30 -2.39
C LEU A 227 20.18 24.87 -1.03
N SER A 228 20.67 24.04 -0.11
CA SER A 228 20.75 24.33 1.33
C SER A 228 21.36 25.70 1.66
N GLU A 229 22.51 26.09 1.10
CA GLU A 229 23.14 27.39 1.43
C GLU A 229 22.30 28.60 1.00
N TRP A 230 21.67 28.57 -0.18
CA TRP A 230 20.82 29.66 -0.66
C TRP A 230 19.46 29.65 0.03
N PHE A 231 18.88 28.46 0.18
CA PHE A 231 17.57 28.27 0.78
C PHE A 231 17.58 28.72 2.24
N THR A 232 18.62 28.36 3.01
CA THR A 232 18.81 28.86 4.38
C THR A 232 18.84 30.40 4.42
N ARG A 233 19.64 31.05 3.55
CA ARG A 233 19.71 32.53 3.50
C ARG A 233 18.39 33.21 3.13
N LEU A 234 17.63 32.63 2.19
CA LEU A 234 16.34 33.16 1.77
C LEU A 234 15.30 33.03 2.89
N VAL A 235 15.31 31.90 3.59
CA VAL A 235 14.26 31.56 4.56
C VAL A 235 14.53 32.14 5.94
N ASP A 236 15.79 32.38 6.31
CA ASP A 236 16.14 33.15 7.51
C ASP A 236 15.62 34.60 7.46
N ALA A 237 15.33 35.12 6.26
CA ALA A 237 14.70 36.42 6.07
C ALA A 237 13.16 36.39 6.24
N LEU A 238 12.54 35.21 6.36
CA LEU A 238 11.10 35.04 6.53
C LEU A 238 10.74 34.85 8.01
N PRO A 239 9.62 35.43 8.49
CA PRO A 239 9.26 35.40 9.91
C PRO A 239 8.79 34.03 10.43
N PHE A 240 8.64 33.03 9.56
CA PHE A 240 8.09 31.72 9.90
C PHE A 240 9.14 30.58 9.97
N GLY A 241 10.39 30.85 9.58
CA GLY A 241 11.50 29.89 9.66
C GLY A 241 11.47 28.73 8.65
N GLN A 242 12.60 28.02 8.53
CA GLN A 242 12.82 26.97 7.52
C GLN A 242 11.90 25.76 7.65
N GLN A 243 11.64 25.33 8.89
CA GLN A 243 10.83 24.14 9.16
C GLN A 243 9.37 24.33 8.72
N THR A 244 8.80 25.49 9.03
CA THR A 244 7.41 25.83 8.64
C THR A 244 7.25 25.90 7.14
N LEU A 245 8.18 26.56 6.43
CA LEU A 245 8.13 26.64 4.98
C LEU A 245 8.26 25.25 4.33
N THR A 246 9.19 24.43 4.83
CA THR A 246 9.38 23.07 4.34
C THR A 246 8.13 22.22 4.56
N ALA A 247 7.46 22.35 5.71
CA ALA A 247 6.21 21.66 6.00
C ALA A 247 5.08 22.08 5.05
N VAL A 248 4.94 23.38 4.77
CA VAL A 248 3.94 23.90 3.81
C VAL A 248 4.21 23.40 2.39
N LEU A 249 5.47 23.40 1.95
CA LEU A 249 5.84 22.90 0.63
C LEU A 249 5.58 21.39 0.51
N LYS A 250 5.90 20.61 1.56
CA LYS A 250 5.58 19.18 1.63
C LYS A 250 4.08 18.94 1.53
N ASP A 251 3.27 19.62 2.35
CA ASP A 251 1.82 19.43 2.36
C ASP A 251 1.20 19.74 0.99
N TRP A 252 1.58 20.89 0.41
CA TRP A 252 1.13 21.27 -0.94
C TRP A 252 1.54 20.25 -2.01
N PHE A 253 2.82 19.86 -2.01
CA PHE A 253 3.34 18.92 -3.01
C PHE A 253 2.68 17.54 -2.87
N ASN A 254 2.52 17.06 -1.64
CA ASN A 254 1.90 15.76 -1.38
C ASN A 254 0.45 15.72 -1.85
N SER A 255 -0.32 16.78 -1.66
CA SER A 255 -1.67 16.89 -2.20
C SER A 255 -1.69 16.87 -3.73
N GLN A 256 -0.80 17.63 -4.37
CA GLN A 256 -0.70 17.62 -5.83
C GLN A 256 -0.27 16.26 -6.39
N LEU A 257 0.67 15.58 -5.73
CA LEU A 257 1.11 14.25 -6.11
C LEU A 257 -0.04 13.23 -6.01
N THR A 258 -0.81 13.29 -4.92
CA THR A 258 -1.96 12.42 -4.67
C THR A 258 -3.04 12.63 -5.74
N GLU A 259 -3.36 13.89 -6.05
CA GLU A 259 -4.36 14.25 -7.04
C GLU A 259 -3.94 13.85 -8.46
N THR A 260 -2.71 14.15 -8.85
CA THR A 260 -2.31 14.16 -10.28
C THR A 260 -1.51 12.94 -10.74
N VAL A 261 -0.82 12.25 -9.83
CA VAL A 261 0.15 11.21 -10.20
C VAL A 261 -0.21 9.85 -9.62
N MET A 262 -0.58 9.78 -8.35
CA MET A 262 -0.66 8.49 -7.66
C MET A 262 -1.81 7.62 -8.17
N SER A 263 -1.50 6.35 -8.39
CA SER A 263 -2.48 5.32 -8.71
C SER A 263 -2.17 4.02 -7.99
N ILE A 264 -3.19 3.22 -7.75
CA ILE A 264 -3.05 1.83 -7.32
C ILE A 264 -3.39 0.90 -8.48
N SER A 265 -2.54 -0.08 -8.69
CA SER A 265 -2.79 -1.19 -9.61
C SER A 265 -3.94 -2.01 -9.07
N THR A 266 -4.89 -2.35 -9.93
CA THR A 266 -5.95 -3.31 -9.64
C THR A 266 -6.00 -4.34 -10.77
N PRO A 267 -6.66 -5.49 -10.56
CA PRO A 267 -7.05 -6.33 -11.68
C PRO A 267 -7.94 -5.54 -12.65
N GLY A 268 -7.39 -5.09 -13.77
CA GLY A 268 -8.06 -4.21 -14.72
C GLY A 268 -7.33 -2.88 -14.89
N LEU A 269 -8.04 -1.76 -14.68
CA LEU A 269 -7.49 -0.42 -14.86
C LEU A 269 -6.95 0.15 -13.53
N PRO A 270 -5.77 0.79 -13.54
CA PRO A 270 -5.26 1.51 -12.37
C PRO A 270 -6.28 2.54 -11.87
N MET A 271 -6.46 2.62 -10.55
CA MET A 271 -7.31 3.62 -9.92
C MET A 271 -6.47 4.79 -9.42
N ARG A 272 -6.85 6.02 -9.76
CA ARG A 272 -6.18 7.23 -9.26
C ARG A 272 -6.60 7.50 -7.81
N LEU A 273 -5.64 7.79 -6.95
CA LEU A 273 -5.89 7.92 -5.51
C LEU A 273 -6.63 9.21 -5.15
N GLY A 274 -6.39 10.30 -5.90
CA GLY A 274 -7.14 11.55 -5.77
C GLY A 274 -8.53 11.56 -6.41
N HIS A 275 -9.02 10.41 -6.89
CA HIS A 275 -10.37 10.26 -7.41
C HIS A 275 -11.14 9.26 -6.54
N ASN A 276 -12.48 9.36 -6.55
CA ASN A 276 -13.31 8.41 -5.81
C ASN A 276 -13.03 6.97 -6.27
N VAL A 277 -13.02 6.04 -5.31
CA VAL A 277 -12.96 4.60 -5.55
C VAL A 277 -14.05 4.21 -6.55
N VAL A 278 -13.65 3.46 -7.57
CA VAL A 278 -14.56 2.96 -8.60
C VAL A 278 -14.95 1.53 -8.25
N SER A 279 -16.25 1.25 -8.15
CA SER A 279 -16.72 -0.13 -7.91
C SER A 279 -16.36 -1.05 -9.07
N PRO A 280 -15.99 -2.32 -8.80
CA PRO A 280 -15.74 -3.31 -9.84
C PRO A 280 -16.99 -3.64 -10.67
N THR A 281 -18.19 -3.39 -10.14
CA THR A 281 -19.45 -3.60 -10.86
C THR A 281 -20.19 -2.26 -11.02
N PRO A 282 -20.41 -1.78 -12.27
CA PRO A 282 -21.03 -0.47 -12.51
C PRO A 282 -22.43 -0.30 -11.89
N GLN A 283 -23.17 -1.40 -11.68
CA GLN A 283 -24.54 -1.39 -11.19
C GLN A 283 -24.65 -1.27 -9.66
N THR A 284 -23.60 -1.66 -8.92
CA THR A 284 -23.63 -1.68 -7.45
C THR A 284 -22.35 -1.12 -6.88
N ARG A 285 -22.43 -0.16 -5.95
CA ARG A 285 -21.24 0.43 -5.29
C ARG A 285 -20.50 -0.56 -4.40
N PHE A 286 -21.25 -1.47 -3.77
CA PHE A 286 -20.74 -2.49 -2.87
C PHE A 286 -21.40 -3.84 -3.20
N PRO A 287 -20.76 -4.97 -2.86
CA PRO A 287 -21.39 -6.28 -2.94
C PRO A 287 -22.70 -6.32 -2.16
N GLN A 288 -23.69 -7.10 -2.62
CA GLN A 288 -25.05 -7.10 -2.06
C GLN A 288 -25.08 -7.26 -0.53
N VAL A 289 -24.26 -8.18 0.00
CA VAL A 289 -24.18 -8.46 1.44
C VAL A 289 -23.49 -7.35 2.26
N LEU A 290 -22.84 -6.40 1.60
CA LEU A 290 -22.14 -5.24 2.19
C LEU A 290 -22.73 -3.90 1.75
N GLN A 291 -23.87 -3.85 1.07
CA GLN A 291 -24.53 -2.58 0.72
C GLN A 291 -24.90 -1.77 1.96
N THR A 292 -25.29 -2.45 3.03
CA THR A 292 -25.49 -1.87 4.36
C THR A 292 -24.71 -2.68 5.38
N ILE A 293 -24.16 -1.99 6.37
CA ILE A 293 -23.39 -2.62 7.46
C ILE A 293 -24.30 -2.79 8.68
N GLU A 294 -24.32 -3.96 9.31
CA GLU A 294 -25.06 -4.26 10.54
C GLU A 294 -24.13 -4.33 11.76
N SER A 295 -22.91 -4.83 11.59
CA SER A 295 -21.90 -4.93 12.65
C SER A 295 -21.57 -3.55 13.24
N PRO A 296 -21.82 -3.32 14.55
CA PRO A 296 -21.49 -2.05 15.20
C PRO A 296 -20.01 -1.72 15.10
N ARG A 297 -19.13 -2.72 15.21
CA ARG A 297 -17.68 -2.55 15.14
C ARG A 297 -17.20 -2.16 13.74
N VAL A 298 -17.83 -2.67 12.69
CA VAL A 298 -17.55 -2.23 11.31
C VAL A 298 -18.02 -0.79 11.10
N ARG A 299 -19.22 -0.43 11.58
CA ARG A 299 -19.73 0.95 11.51
C ARG A 299 -18.82 1.93 12.24
N GLU A 300 -18.35 1.58 13.44
CA GLU A 300 -17.43 2.39 14.23
C GLU A 300 -16.14 2.68 13.44
N LEU A 301 -15.54 1.65 12.83
CA LEU A 301 -14.30 1.83 12.08
C LEU A 301 -14.50 2.61 10.77
N LEU A 302 -15.63 2.41 10.07
CA LEU A 302 -15.98 3.23 8.90
C LEU A 302 -16.23 4.70 9.28
N ALA A 303 -16.93 4.93 10.40
CA ALA A 303 -17.22 6.28 10.88
C ALA A 303 -15.96 7.05 11.24
N ARG A 304 -14.94 6.38 11.78
CA ARG A 304 -13.64 6.99 12.07
C ARG A 304 -13.01 7.65 10.84
N PHE A 305 -13.22 7.09 9.65
CA PHE A 305 -12.64 7.59 8.40
C PHE A 305 -13.62 8.37 7.52
N ASN A 306 -14.81 8.71 8.05
CA ASN A 306 -15.90 9.41 7.35
C ASN A 306 -16.62 8.60 6.25
N ASN A 307 -16.67 7.26 6.37
CA ASN A 307 -17.25 6.36 5.35
C ASN A 307 -18.61 5.75 5.76
N SER A 308 -19.41 6.46 6.57
CA SER A 308 -20.67 5.92 7.13
C SER A 308 -21.85 5.92 6.14
N ASP A 309 -21.77 6.71 5.07
CA ASP A 309 -22.94 7.06 4.25
C ASP A 309 -23.29 6.02 3.17
N ASN A 310 -22.65 4.85 3.17
CA ASN A 310 -22.84 3.80 2.17
C ASN A 310 -22.73 4.34 0.72
N THR A 311 -21.76 5.21 0.51
CA THR A 311 -21.40 5.78 -0.79
C THR A 311 -19.90 5.65 -1.01
N LEU A 312 -19.48 5.73 -2.27
CA LEU A 312 -18.08 5.89 -2.66
C LEU A 312 -17.74 7.34 -2.99
N THR A 313 -18.74 8.23 -3.00
CA THR A 313 -18.52 9.67 -3.19
C THR A 313 -17.82 10.24 -1.96
N GLY A 314 -16.71 10.96 -2.18
CA GLY A 314 -15.89 11.51 -1.10
C GLY A 314 -14.79 10.55 -0.62
N SER A 315 -14.57 9.44 -1.34
CA SER A 315 -13.48 8.50 -1.04
C SER A 315 -12.14 8.90 -1.65
N ALA A 316 -12.11 9.93 -2.50
CA ALA A 316 -10.88 10.50 -3.05
C ALA A 316 -9.96 10.99 -1.93
N ALA A 317 -8.69 10.57 -1.95
CA ALA A 317 -7.71 11.08 -1.00
C ALA A 317 -7.22 12.48 -1.42
N GLU A 318 -7.15 13.42 -0.49
CA GLU A 318 -6.62 14.76 -0.73
C GLU A 318 -5.10 14.83 -0.57
N ASN A 319 -4.53 14.03 0.33
CA ASN A 319 -3.13 13.94 0.68
C ASN A 319 -2.82 12.55 1.24
N TRP A 320 -2.23 11.70 0.40
CA TRP A 320 -1.90 10.32 0.75
C TRP A 320 -0.93 10.18 1.93
N ALA A 321 -0.16 11.22 2.27
CA ALA A 321 0.70 11.20 3.45
C ALA A 321 -0.11 11.24 4.76
N ARG A 322 -1.33 11.76 4.76
CA ARG A 322 -2.20 11.79 5.95
C ARG A 322 -2.88 10.43 6.14
N LEU A 323 -2.66 9.82 7.31
CA LEU A 323 -3.17 8.48 7.61
C LEU A 323 -4.70 8.37 7.47
N ASP A 324 -5.45 9.29 8.07
CA ASP A 324 -6.92 9.20 8.09
C ASP A 324 -7.52 9.35 6.68
N ASP A 325 -6.94 10.22 5.87
CA ASP A 325 -7.34 10.46 4.48
C ASP A 325 -7.08 9.22 3.61
N ARG A 326 -5.86 8.68 3.70
CA ARG A 326 -5.46 7.43 3.06
C ARG A 326 -6.36 6.26 3.47
N MET A 327 -6.65 6.15 4.77
CA MET A 327 -7.54 5.10 5.28
C MET A 327 -8.97 5.26 4.79
N GLY A 328 -9.48 6.48 4.61
CA GLY A 328 -10.78 6.74 4.00
C GLY A 328 -10.92 6.12 2.60
N PHE A 329 -9.90 6.27 1.76
CA PHE A 329 -9.85 5.58 0.46
C PHE A 329 -9.78 4.05 0.62
N ILE A 330 -8.89 3.56 1.50
CA ILE A 330 -8.59 2.12 1.64
C ILE A 330 -9.80 1.33 2.18
N VAL A 331 -10.55 1.86 3.14
CA VAL A 331 -11.71 1.11 3.69
C VAL A 331 -12.84 0.97 2.68
N ASP A 332 -13.06 1.99 1.83
CA ASP A 332 -14.00 1.91 0.72
C ASP A 332 -13.53 0.98 -0.39
N LEU A 333 -12.23 0.99 -0.70
CA LEU A 333 -11.62 0.01 -1.59
C LEU A 333 -11.85 -1.41 -1.09
N PHE A 334 -11.57 -1.68 0.20
CA PHE A 334 -11.79 -3.01 0.78
C PHE A 334 -13.25 -3.43 0.71
N ARG A 335 -14.18 -2.54 1.06
CA ARG A 335 -15.61 -2.83 1.06
C ARG A 335 -16.16 -3.07 -0.35
N SER A 336 -15.83 -2.22 -1.31
CA SER A 336 -16.32 -2.30 -2.69
C SER A 336 -15.77 -3.50 -3.44
N HIS A 337 -14.54 -3.90 -3.16
CA HIS A 337 -13.86 -4.98 -3.87
C HIS A 337 -13.84 -6.31 -3.12
N GLN A 338 -14.46 -6.41 -1.94
CA GLN A 338 -14.37 -7.61 -1.10
C GLN A 338 -14.79 -8.92 -1.80
N GLN A 339 -15.73 -8.86 -2.74
CA GLN A 339 -16.19 -10.02 -3.51
C GLN A 339 -15.78 -9.93 -4.99
N ASN A 340 -14.74 -9.15 -5.32
CA ASN A 340 -14.24 -9.05 -6.68
C ASN A 340 -13.38 -10.30 -7.02
N PRO A 341 -13.81 -11.19 -7.93
CA PRO A 341 -13.06 -12.39 -8.28
C PRO A 341 -11.73 -12.09 -8.95
N ALA A 342 -11.58 -10.90 -9.57
CA ALA A 342 -10.37 -10.52 -10.27
C ALA A 342 -9.18 -10.37 -9.30
N LEU A 343 -9.41 -10.15 -8.00
CA LEU A 343 -8.34 -10.13 -6.98
C LEU A 343 -7.72 -11.51 -6.70
N PHE A 344 -8.28 -12.58 -7.26
CA PHE A 344 -7.66 -13.91 -7.27
C PHE A 344 -6.84 -14.19 -8.53
N THR A 345 -6.75 -13.26 -9.47
CA THR A 345 -5.93 -13.44 -10.67
C THR A 345 -4.44 -13.35 -10.33
N PRO A 346 -3.58 -14.16 -10.98
CA PRO A 346 -2.15 -14.11 -10.73
C PRO A 346 -1.57 -12.76 -11.19
N PRO A 347 -0.66 -12.15 -10.40
CA PRO A 347 -0.05 -10.88 -10.75
C PRO A 347 0.94 -11.02 -11.92
N PHE A 348 1.43 -12.22 -12.20
CA PHE A 348 2.42 -12.53 -13.23
C PHE A 348 2.02 -13.77 -14.04
N THR A 349 2.47 -13.86 -15.29
CA THR A 349 2.28 -15.04 -16.15
C THR A 349 3.02 -16.27 -15.63
N PRO A 350 2.67 -17.50 -16.03
CA PRO A 350 3.35 -18.72 -15.57
C PRO A 350 4.88 -18.72 -15.78
N ASP A 351 5.35 -18.21 -16.92
CA ASP A 351 6.78 -18.13 -17.22
C ASP A 351 7.49 -17.11 -16.32
N GLN A 352 6.86 -15.94 -16.10
CA GLN A 352 7.34 -14.95 -15.16
C GLN A 352 7.40 -15.50 -13.73
N GLN A 353 6.38 -16.25 -13.29
CA GLN A 353 6.37 -16.88 -11.96
C GLN A 353 7.54 -17.85 -11.79
N THR A 354 7.85 -18.64 -12.83
CA THR A 354 8.98 -19.58 -12.82
C THR A 354 10.31 -18.85 -12.67
N ALA A 355 10.53 -17.79 -13.46
CA ALA A 355 11.72 -16.95 -13.37
C ALA A 355 11.85 -16.26 -12.00
N ILE A 356 10.75 -15.69 -11.48
CA ILE A 356 10.72 -15.01 -10.18
C ILE A 356 11.10 -15.98 -9.05
N ARG A 357 10.60 -17.22 -9.08
CA ARG A 357 10.98 -18.27 -8.12
C ARG A 357 12.46 -18.62 -8.22
N ALA A 358 13.00 -18.68 -9.44
CA ALA A 358 14.43 -18.90 -9.68
C ALA A 358 15.32 -17.68 -9.30
N GLY A 359 14.72 -16.57 -8.84
CA GLY A 359 15.46 -15.36 -8.48
C GLY A 359 15.90 -14.53 -9.69
N GLN A 360 15.24 -14.71 -10.83
CA GLN A 360 15.50 -13.97 -12.07
C GLN A 360 14.39 -12.93 -12.29
N VAL A 361 14.78 -11.75 -12.78
CA VAL A 361 13.81 -10.73 -13.23
C VAL A 361 13.36 -11.12 -14.64
N PRO A 362 12.08 -11.45 -14.86
CA PRO A 362 11.62 -11.87 -16.18
C PRO A 362 11.36 -10.67 -17.09
N ASP A 363 11.31 -10.96 -18.40
CA ASP A 363 10.92 -9.98 -19.42
C ASP A 363 9.40 -9.71 -19.41
N GLY A 364 9.02 -8.64 -20.11
CA GLY A 364 7.62 -8.25 -20.33
C GLY A 364 7.05 -7.32 -19.25
N ALA A 365 5.73 -7.13 -19.27
CA ALA A 365 5.04 -6.30 -18.29
C ALA A 365 5.01 -7.00 -16.92
N LEU A 366 5.51 -6.32 -15.87
CA LEU A 366 5.68 -6.87 -14.51
C LEU A 366 4.64 -6.34 -13.53
#